data_AF-A0A497RQQ6-F1
#
_entry.id   AF-A0A497RQQ6-F1
#
_cell.length_a   1.000
_cell.length_b   1.000
_cell.length_c   1.000
_cell.angle_alpha   90.00
_cell.angle_beta   90.00
_cell.angle_gamma   90.00
#
_symmetry.space_group_name_H-M   'P 1'
#
loop_
_entity.id
_entity.type
_entity.pdbx_description
1 polymer ?
#
loop_
_entity_poly.entity_id
_entity_poly.type
_entity_poly.pdbx_seq_one_letter_code
_entity_poly.pdbx_strand_id
1 'polypeptide(L)'
;MKKVVLMSVICILSIAVIGAYAGLLIVEYDKLLAEYRALEDEYERLSSEYTLLRSNYTVLKGNYTLLNTEYMKLKSNYAELKSKFTRLTERFLSLRERYDELESKYSRIERIIEVRVYGHADEESLRTIFSGIDSSDVEYIIEDLGIDRQMPDREKVKRVVDWIMTNTMYVSDPYIPVMIEDELLWEDNYIILPNETLELGGGDCEDLALVAYALFQGIFGEDRIWIIAWRSESVSHWGVLLKGQNGWCIVDPAGEYVTGIKELSLTLRVRNIRGKEYIIRISPMDIEPGLKSWLISRGFARLEYRGHIEFGDLEGVVNAWLKYWNEEWIYMIANSEEIVFFDSTEEFLDFMRS
;
A
#
# COMPACT_ATOMS: atom_id res chain seq x y z
N MET A 1 -51.04 -51.10 136.38
CA MET A 1 -50.02 -50.06 136.11
C MET A 1 -48.83 -50.53 135.26
N LYS A 2 -48.09 -51.60 135.60
CA LYS A 2 -46.86 -52.02 134.87
C LYS A 2 -47.00 -52.34 133.36
N LYS A 3 -48.09 -52.99 132.91
CA LYS A 3 -48.30 -53.32 131.47
C LYS A 3 -48.57 -52.08 130.60
N VAL A 4 -49.23 -51.06 131.15
CA VAL A 4 -49.51 -49.79 130.46
C VAL A 4 -48.21 -49.01 130.23
N VAL A 5 -47.32 -49.00 131.24
CA VAL A 5 -45.98 -48.37 131.16
C VAL A 5 -45.09 -49.04 130.10
N LEU A 6 -45.08 -50.37 130.04
CA LEU A 6 -44.29 -51.12 129.04
C LEU A 6 -44.79 -50.85 127.60
N MET A 7 -46.10 -50.83 127.40
CA MET A 7 -46.71 -50.56 126.09
C MET A 7 -46.47 -49.11 125.65
N SER A 8 -46.47 -48.15 126.59
CA SER A 8 -46.07 -46.76 126.30
C SER A 8 -44.59 -46.62 125.95
N VAL A 9 -43.68 -47.36 126.59
CA VAL A 9 -42.24 -47.34 126.28
C VAL A 9 -41.96 -47.93 124.89
N ILE A 10 -42.61 -49.05 124.54
CA ILE A 10 -42.52 -49.63 123.20
C ILE A 10 -43.06 -48.66 122.14
N CYS A 11 -44.19 -47.98 122.40
CA CYS A 11 -44.71 -46.94 121.51
C CYS A 11 -43.70 -45.80 121.32
N ILE A 12 -43.10 -45.29 122.40
CA ILE A 12 -42.12 -44.20 122.35
C ILE A 12 -40.88 -44.61 121.55
N LEU A 13 -40.34 -45.82 121.77
CA LEU A 13 -39.20 -46.35 121.01
C LEU A 13 -39.54 -46.56 119.53
N SER A 14 -40.73 -47.06 119.24
CA SER A 14 -41.23 -47.23 117.87
C SER A 14 -41.33 -45.88 117.16
N ILE A 15 -41.90 -44.87 117.83
CA ILE A 15 -42.00 -43.49 117.35
C ILE A 15 -40.60 -42.89 117.14
N ALA A 16 -39.65 -43.15 118.04
CA ALA A 16 -38.28 -42.67 117.92
C ALA A 16 -37.53 -43.30 116.73
N VAL A 17 -37.70 -44.61 116.49
CA VAL A 17 -37.11 -45.31 115.33
C VAL A 17 -37.74 -44.84 114.02
N ILE A 18 -39.07 -44.69 114.00
CA ILE A 18 -39.79 -44.12 112.84
C ILE A 18 -39.33 -42.68 112.59
N GLY A 19 -39.15 -41.87 113.64
CA GLY A 19 -38.64 -40.51 113.56
C GLY A 19 -37.19 -40.44 113.04
N ALA A 20 -36.32 -41.36 113.49
CA ALA A 20 -34.94 -41.45 113.01
C ALA A 20 -34.87 -41.90 111.53
N TYR A 21 -35.67 -42.90 111.14
CA TYR A 21 -35.78 -43.35 109.76
C TYR A 21 -36.36 -42.26 108.85
N ALA A 22 -37.41 -41.56 109.30
CA ALA A 22 -37.97 -40.40 108.60
C ALA A 22 -36.94 -39.28 108.46
N GLY A 23 -36.15 -39.01 109.50
CA GLY A 23 -35.05 -38.04 109.46
C GLY A 23 -33.98 -38.39 108.44
N LEU A 24 -33.56 -39.66 108.37
CA LEU A 24 -32.61 -40.14 107.35
C LEU A 24 -33.17 -39.99 105.94
N LEU A 25 -34.44 -40.37 105.74
CA LEU A 25 -35.13 -40.27 104.46
C LEU A 25 -35.25 -38.81 103.99
N ILE A 26 -35.49 -37.88 104.91
CA ILE A 26 -35.51 -36.43 104.62
C ILE A 26 -34.13 -35.94 104.17
N VAL A 27 -33.05 -36.35 104.84
CA VAL A 27 -31.68 -35.97 104.44
C VAL A 27 -31.33 -36.51 103.06
N GLU A 28 -31.71 -37.76 102.77
CA GLU A 28 -31.47 -38.39 101.47
C GLU A 28 -32.32 -37.74 100.36
N TYR A 29 -33.57 -37.38 100.67
CA TYR A 29 -34.44 -36.59 99.81
C TYR A 29 -33.87 -35.20 99.51
N ASP A 30 -33.41 -34.47 100.53
CA ASP A 30 -32.84 -33.13 100.37
C ASP A 30 -31.56 -33.17 99.52
N LYS A 31 -30.72 -34.20 99.71
CA LYS A 31 -29.53 -34.41 98.88
C LYS A 31 -29.90 -34.67 97.42
N LEU A 32 -30.85 -35.58 97.17
CA LEU A 32 -31.32 -35.88 95.83
C LEU A 32 -31.98 -34.66 95.16
N LEU A 33 -32.73 -33.87 95.93
CA LEU A 33 -33.34 -32.63 95.45
C LEU A 33 -32.27 -31.59 95.07
N ALA A 34 -31.19 -31.48 95.85
CA ALA A 34 -30.08 -30.61 95.54
C ALA A 34 -29.33 -31.06 94.27
N GLU A 35 -29.08 -32.37 94.12
CA GLU A 35 -28.47 -32.94 92.92
C GLU A 35 -29.36 -32.74 91.68
N TYR A 36 -30.67 -32.94 91.82
CA TYR A 36 -31.65 -32.68 90.75
C TYR A 36 -31.60 -31.21 90.30
N ARG A 37 -31.63 -30.25 91.24
CA ARG A 37 -31.55 -28.82 90.93
C ARG A 37 -30.24 -28.44 90.23
N ALA A 38 -29.12 -28.99 90.69
CA ALA A 38 -27.82 -28.74 90.06
C ALA A 38 -27.78 -29.27 88.61
N LEU A 39 -28.39 -30.44 88.36
CA LEU A 39 -28.49 -31.01 87.02
C LEU A 39 -29.45 -30.21 86.12
N GLU A 40 -30.55 -29.70 86.68
CA GLU A 40 -31.50 -28.81 85.99
C GLU A 40 -30.80 -27.51 85.56
N ASP A 41 -30.05 -26.87 86.45
CA ASP A 41 -29.26 -25.67 86.14
C ASP A 41 -28.20 -25.94 85.06
N GLU A 42 -27.51 -27.08 85.13
CA GLU A 42 -26.51 -27.48 84.11
C GLU A 42 -27.17 -27.73 82.74
N TYR A 43 -28.33 -28.38 82.73
CA TYR A 43 -29.12 -28.60 81.53
C TYR A 43 -29.55 -27.28 80.88
N GLU A 44 -30.06 -26.32 81.69
CA GLU A 44 -30.44 -25.01 81.19
C GLU A 44 -29.25 -24.24 80.59
N ARG A 45 -28.09 -24.28 81.25
CA ARG A 45 -26.85 -23.67 80.73
C ARG A 45 -26.44 -24.29 79.40
N LEU A 46 -26.40 -25.62 79.31
CA LEU A 46 -26.02 -26.34 78.10
C LEU A 46 -27.02 -26.08 76.95
N SER A 47 -28.31 -25.99 77.27
CA SER A 47 -29.37 -25.66 76.31
C SER A 47 -29.19 -24.25 75.73
N SER A 48 -28.82 -23.28 76.58
CA SER A 48 -28.49 -21.91 76.15
C SER A 48 -27.24 -21.87 75.27
N GLU A 49 -26.16 -22.55 75.66
CA GLU A 49 -24.93 -22.65 74.88
C GLU A 49 -25.17 -23.32 73.51
N TYR A 50 -25.97 -24.38 73.46
CA TYR A 50 -26.38 -25.03 72.22
C TYR A 50 -27.15 -24.07 71.31
N THR A 51 -28.08 -23.30 71.87
CA THR A 51 -28.86 -22.32 71.10
C THR A 51 -27.96 -21.23 70.51
N LEU A 52 -27.01 -20.71 71.29
CA LEU A 52 -26.03 -19.74 70.82
C LEU A 52 -25.14 -20.32 69.71
N LEU A 53 -24.62 -21.53 69.90
CA LEU A 53 -23.79 -22.20 68.90
C LEU A 53 -24.55 -22.44 67.59
N ARG A 54 -25.81 -22.85 67.67
CA ARG A 54 -26.68 -23.03 66.51
C ARG A 54 -26.93 -21.72 65.76
N SER A 55 -27.11 -20.61 66.49
CA SER A 55 -27.24 -19.27 65.91
C SER A 55 -25.96 -18.87 65.17
N ASN A 56 -24.80 -19.01 65.83
CA ASN A 56 -23.49 -18.70 65.24
C ASN A 56 -23.20 -19.54 63.98
N TYR A 57 -23.53 -20.84 64.01
CA TYR A 57 -23.42 -21.71 62.84
C TYR A 57 -24.27 -21.22 61.66
N THR A 58 -25.50 -20.77 61.94
CA THR A 58 -26.41 -20.25 60.92
C THR A 58 -25.85 -18.98 60.27
N VAL A 59 -25.31 -18.05 61.07
CA VAL A 59 -24.64 -16.84 60.57
C VAL A 59 -23.42 -17.19 59.72
N LEU A 60 -22.56 -18.08 60.22
CA LEU A 60 -21.35 -18.51 59.50
C LEU A 60 -21.67 -19.16 58.16
N LYS A 61 -22.71 -20.01 58.11
CA LYS A 61 -23.21 -20.64 56.88
C LYS A 61 -23.71 -19.59 55.87
N GLY A 62 -24.40 -18.56 56.35
CA GLY A 62 -24.82 -17.42 55.54
C GLY A 62 -23.64 -16.67 54.94
N ASN A 63 -22.66 -16.31 55.76
CA ASN A 63 -21.44 -15.62 55.33
C ASN A 63 -20.65 -16.44 54.31
N TYR A 64 -20.52 -17.75 54.52
CA TYR A 64 -19.87 -18.66 53.57
C TYR A 64 -20.58 -18.66 52.20
N THR A 65 -21.92 -18.68 52.21
CA THR A 65 -22.70 -18.66 50.97
C THR A 65 -22.54 -17.35 50.20
N LEU A 66 -22.52 -16.22 50.91
CA LEU A 66 -22.27 -14.91 50.32
C LEU A 66 -20.86 -14.84 49.71
N LEU A 67 -19.84 -15.22 50.47
CA LEU A 67 -18.45 -15.22 50.01
C LEU A 67 -18.25 -16.12 48.78
N ASN A 68 -18.87 -17.29 48.75
CA ASN A 68 -18.82 -18.19 47.60
C ASN A 68 -19.47 -17.55 46.35
N THR A 69 -20.56 -16.80 46.53
CA THR A 69 -21.22 -16.08 45.43
C THR A 69 -20.34 -14.96 44.89
N GLU A 70 -19.72 -14.17 45.77
CA GLU A 70 -18.79 -13.12 45.39
C GLU A 70 -17.55 -13.67 44.67
N TYR A 71 -16.99 -14.78 45.17
CA TYR A 71 -15.88 -15.48 44.52
C TYR A 71 -16.23 -15.91 43.10
N MET A 72 -17.41 -16.51 42.89
CA MET A 72 -17.84 -16.94 41.55
C MET A 72 -18.02 -15.76 40.60
N LYS A 73 -18.57 -14.64 41.09
CA LYS A 73 -18.69 -13.40 40.30
C LYS A 73 -17.32 -12.84 39.92
N LEU A 74 -16.38 -12.78 40.87
CA LEU A 74 -15.01 -12.33 40.61
C LEU A 74 -14.31 -13.22 39.58
N LYS A 75 -14.44 -14.54 39.71
CA LYS A 75 -13.88 -15.51 38.76
C LYS A 75 -14.42 -15.31 37.35
N SER A 76 -15.72 -15.06 37.21
CA SER A 76 -16.36 -14.75 35.91
C SER A 76 -15.81 -13.45 35.32
N ASN A 77 -15.75 -12.39 36.12
CA ASN A 77 -15.24 -11.09 35.67
C ASN A 77 -13.76 -11.18 35.22
N TYR A 78 -12.95 -11.96 35.94
CA TYR A 78 -11.55 -12.21 35.55
C TYR A 78 -11.45 -12.93 34.20
N ALA A 79 -12.28 -13.95 33.97
CA ALA A 79 -12.30 -14.66 32.69
C ALA A 79 -12.71 -13.74 31.52
N GLU A 80 -13.70 -12.88 31.73
CA GLU A 80 -14.13 -11.88 30.74
C GLU A 80 -13.01 -10.87 30.44
N LEU A 81 -12.36 -10.35 31.48
CA LEU A 81 -11.25 -9.40 31.33
C LEU A 81 -10.07 -10.04 30.58
N LYS A 82 -9.73 -11.29 30.89
CA LYS A 82 -8.70 -12.04 30.18
C LYS A 82 -9.03 -12.19 28.69
N SER A 83 -10.28 -12.53 28.36
CA SER A 83 -10.74 -12.62 26.96
C SER A 83 -10.67 -11.26 26.24
N LYS A 84 -11.08 -10.17 26.90
CA LYS A 84 -10.97 -8.80 26.35
C LYS A 84 -9.51 -8.43 26.09
N PHE A 85 -8.60 -8.76 27.01
CA PHE A 85 -7.16 -8.52 26.85
C PHE A 85 -6.59 -9.27 25.64
N THR A 86 -6.88 -10.57 25.52
CA THR A 86 -6.44 -11.38 24.36
C THR A 86 -6.92 -10.76 23.03
N ARG A 87 -8.20 -10.39 22.94
CA ARG A 87 -8.75 -9.76 21.73
C ARG A 87 -8.12 -8.40 21.44
N LEU A 88 -7.76 -7.63 22.46
CA LEU A 88 -7.07 -6.35 22.29
C LEU A 88 -5.66 -6.56 21.75
N THR A 89 -4.93 -7.56 22.26
CA THR A 89 -3.61 -7.94 21.74
C THR A 89 -3.67 -8.37 20.28
N GLU A 90 -4.63 -9.20 19.90
CA GLU A 90 -4.83 -9.61 18.49
C GLU A 90 -5.10 -8.41 17.58
N ARG A 91 -5.96 -7.46 18.02
CA ARG A 91 -6.22 -6.23 17.27
C ARG A 91 -4.99 -5.34 17.13
N PHE A 92 -4.19 -5.23 18.19
CA PHE A 92 -2.94 -4.46 18.16
C PHE A 92 -1.95 -5.04 17.16
N LEU A 93 -1.77 -6.38 17.16
CA LEU A 93 -0.89 -7.05 16.19
C LEU A 93 -1.36 -6.85 14.75
N SER A 94 -2.66 -7.02 14.48
CA SER A 94 -3.22 -6.77 13.14
C SER A 94 -3.07 -5.31 12.70
N LEU A 95 -3.18 -4.35 13.62
CA LEU A 95 -2.96 -2.94 13.30
C LEU A 95 -1.49 -2.66 12.96
N ARG A 96 -0.57 -3.27 13.71
CA ARG A 96 0.88 -3.16 13.44
C ARG A 96 1.24 -3.71 12.07
N GLU A 97 0.75 -4.89 11.72
CA GLU A 97 0.99 -5.47 10.38
C GLU A 97 0.49 -4.55 9.26
N ARG A 98 -0.68 -3.93 9.41
CA ARG A 98 -1.20 -2.96 8.44
C ARG A 98 -0.38 -1.67 8.39
N TYR A 99 0.15 -1.23 9.52
CA TYR A 99 1.05 -0.09 9.59
C TYR A 99 2.35 -0.39 8.82
N ASP A 100 2.97 -1.53 9.09
CA ASP A 100 4.21 -1.96 8.41
C ASP A 100 3.98 -2.11 6.89
N GLU A 101 2.81 -2.64 6.48
CA GLU A 101 2.42 -2.71 5.06
C GLU A 101 2.24 -1.31 4.43
N LEU A 102 1.60 -0.39 5.13
CA LEU A 102 1.40 0.98 4.65
C LEU A 102 2.72 1.74 4.54
N GLU A 103 3.60 1.61 5.53
CA GLU A 103 4.93 2.20 5.54
C GLU A 103 5.76 1.69 4.36
N SER A 104 5.73 0.38 4.09
CA SER A 104 6.39 -0.20 2.91
C SER A 104 5.84 0.33 1.59
N LYS A 105 4.51 0.48 1.47
CA LYS A 105 3.89 1.08 0.27
C LYS A 105 4.27 2.54 0.10
N TYR A 106 4.27 3.31 1.19
CA TYR A 106 4.64 4.71 1.19
C TYR A 106 6.09 4.89 0.72
N SER A 107 7.04 4.19 1.34
CA SER A 107 8.47 4.25 0.94
C SER A 107 8.73 3.70 -0.48
N ARG A 108 7.81 2.92 -1.05
CA ARG A 108 7.90 2.52 -2.46
C ARG A 108 7.46 3.67 -3.37
N ILE A 109 6.35 4.33 -3.07
CA ILE A 109 5.84 5.46 -3.85
C ILE A 109 6.83 6.63 -3.79
N GLU A 110 7.34 6.94 -2.60
CA GLU A 110 8.33 8.00 -2.38
C GLU A 110 9.55 7.82 -3.30
N ARG A 111 10.16 6.63 -3.32
CA ARG A 111 11.27 6.30 -4.23
C ARG A 111 10.91 6.39 -5.72
N ILE A 112 9.70 5.99 -6.11
CA ILE A 112 9.25 6.09 -7.51
C ILE A 112 9.15 7.55 -7.92
N ILE A 113 8.63 8.40 -7.04
CA ILE A 113 8.50 9.83 -7.29
C ILE A 113 9.89 10.49 -7.33
N GLU A 114 10.76 10.21 -6.36
CA GLU A 114 12.14 10.72 -6.32
C GLU A 114 12.88 10.45 -7.62
N VAL A 115 12.74 9.24 -8.18
CA VAL A 115 13.47 8.84 -9.40
C VAL A 115 12.89 9.48 -10.67
N ARG A 116 11.57 9.72 -10.73
CA ARG A 116 10.86 10.08 -11.97
C ARG A 116 10.60 11.58 -12.15
N VAL A 117 10.77 12.39 -11.11
CA VAL A 117 10.60 13.85 -11.24
C VAL A 117 11.82 14.44 -11.93
N TYR A 118 11.66 14.81 -13.19
CA TYR A 118 12.77 15.17 -14.07
C TYR A 118 13.53 16.43 -13.62
N GLY A 119 12.83 17.41 -13.04
CA GLY A 119 13.44 18.64 -12.51
C GLY A 119 14.51 18.40 -11.44
N HIS A 120 14.48 17.23 -10.79
CA HIS A 120 15.42 16.80 -9.75
C HIS A 120 16.11 15.47 -10.09
N ALA A 121 15.89 14.91 -11.29
CA ALA A 121 16.48 13.65 -11.69
C ALA A 121 17.99 13.82 -11.89
N ASP A 122 18.77 13.27 -10.97
CA ASP A 122 20.21 13.15 -11.11
C ASP A 122 20.58 12.01 -12.07
N GLU A 123 21.87 11.88 -12.35
CA GLU A 123 22.38 10.85 -13.25
C GLU A 123 22.02 9.43 -12.77
N GLU A 124 22.00 9.19 -11.45
CA GLU A 124 21.67 7.88 -10.87
C GLU A 124 20.19 7.53 -11.04
N SER A 125 19.31 8.52 -10.88
CA SER A 125 17.87 8.38 -11.09
C SER A 125 17.55 8.06 -12.54
N LEU A 126 18.13 8.82 -13.49
CA LEU A 126 17.97 8.54 -14.91
C LEU A 126 18.53 7.16 -15.27
N ARG A 127 19.69 6.76 -14.73
CA ARG A 127 20.25 5.40 -14.96
C ARG A 127 19.29 4.31 -14.47
N THR A 128 18.64 4.54 -13.34
CA THR A 128 17.63 3.62 -12.79
C THR A 128 16.42 3.50 -13.71
N ILE A 129 15.97 4.60 -14.33
CA ILE A 129 14.89 4.59 -15.32
C ILE A 129 15.31 3.81 -16.55
N PHE A 130 16.42 4.19 -17.20
CA PHE A 130 16.84 3.60 -18.46
C PHE A 130 17.20 2.11 -18.36
N SER A 131 17.80 1.69 -17.24
CA SER A 131 18.07 0.26 -16.99
C SER A 131 16.82 -0.56 -16.68
N GLY A 132 15.72 0.10 -16.29
CA GLY A 132 14.43 -0.53 -16.05
C GLY A 132 13.56 -0.67 -17.29
N ILE A 133 13.91 -0.03 -18.41
CA ILE A 133 13.16 -0.13 -19.67
C ILE A 133 13.53 -1.43 -20.37
N ASP A 134 12.54 -2.29 -20.60
CA ASP A 134 12.69 -3.56 -21.29
C ASP A 134 11.78 -3.59 -22.52
N SER A 135 12.32 -4.02 -23.66
CA SER A 135 11.57 -4.15 -24.91
C SER A 135 10.38 -5.13 -24.83
N SER A 136 10.34 -6.01 -23.83
CA SER A 136 9.21 -6.89 -23.53
C SER A 136 7.92 -6.12 -23.21
N ASP A 137 8.01 -4.90 -22.67
CA ASP A 137 6.85 -4.04 -22.42
C ASP A 137 6.12 -3.64 -23.72
N VAL A 138 6.83 -3.69 -24.86
CA VAL A 138 6.31 -3.28 -26.18
C VAL A 138 6.37 -4.41 -27.22
N GLU A 139 6.64 -5.65 -26.80
CA GLU A 139 6.81 -6.80 -27.69
C GLU A 139 5.57 -7.05 -28.56
N TYR A 140 4.37 -6.92 -27.98
CA TYR A 140 3.11 -7.07 -28.70
C TYR A 140 2.94 -6.08 -29.85
N ILE A 141 3.52 -4.88 -29.74
CA ILE A 141 3.52 -3.87 -30.80
C ILE A 141 4.50 -4.29 -31.89
N ILE A 142 5.71 -4.70 -31.51
CA ILE A 142 6.75 -5.12 -32.45
C ILE A 142 6.25 -6.30 -33.30
N GLU A 143 5.53 -7.24 -32.70
CA GLU A 143 4.88 -8.35 -33.39
C GLU A 143 3.82 -7.86 -34.40
N ASP A 144 2.94 -6.94 -34.01
CA ASP A 144 1.87 -6.38 -34.87
C ASP A 144 2.44 -5.57 -36.05
N LEU A 145 3.56 -4.87 -35.84
CA LEU A 145 4.26 -4.14 -36.91
C LEU A 145 4.79 -5.07 -38.01
N GLY A 146 4.95 -6.36 -37.72
CA GLY A 146 5.42 -7.37 -38.69
C GLY A 146 6.77 -7.00 -39.30
N ILE A 147 7.68 -6.47 -38.50
CA ILE A 147 9.00 -6.03 -38.95
C ILE A 147 9.93 -7.22 -39.12
N ASP A 148 10.41 -7.43 -40.34
CA ASP A 148 11.41 -8.44 -40.65
C ASP A 148 12.84 -7.89 -40.48
N ARG A 149 13.79 -8.74 -40.09
CA ARG A 149 15.20 -8.33 -39.89
C ARG A 149 15.85 -7.81 -41.17
N GLN A 150 15.47 -8.33 -42.34
CA GLN A 150 15.99 -7.94 -43.66
C GLN A 150 15.32 -6.69 -44.22
N MET A 151 14.25 -6.20 -43.57
CA MET A 151 13.58 -4.98 -43.97
C MET A 151 14.56 -3.79 -43.98
N PRO A 152 14.52 -2.89 -44.98
CA PRO A 152 15.37 -1.71 -44.98
C PRO A 152 15.12 -0.86 -43.74
N ASP A 153 16.18 -0.31 -43.12
CA ASP A 153 16.07 0.44 -41.86
C ASP A 153 15.08 1.61 -41.95
N ARG A 154 15.03 2.32 -43.09
CA ARG A 154 14.02 3.37 -43.35
C ARG A 154 12.58 2.89 -43.27
N GLU A 155 12.30 1.65 -43.66
CA GLU A 155 10.96 1.08 -43.61
C GLU A 155 10.61 0.64 -42.19
N LYS A 156 11.58 0.11 -41.45
CA LYS A 156 11.43 -0.18 -40.00
C LYS A 156 11.07 1.09 -39.24
N VAL A 157 11.84 2.16 -39.43
CA VAL A 157 11.58 3.48 -38.82
C VAL A 157 10.20 3.98 -39.22
N LYS A 158 9.84 3.89 -40.51
CA LYS A 158 8.53 4.33 -40.97
C LYS A 158 7.38 3.60 -40.24
N ARG A 159 7.48 2.28 -40.07
CA ARG A 159 6.41 1.50 -39.40
C ARG A 159 6.24 1.89 -37.94
N VAL A 160 7.35 2.08 -37.22
CA VAL A 160 7.31 2.55 -35.83
C VAL A 160 6.70 3.95 -35.75
N VAL A 161 7.16 4.89 -36.58
CA VAL A 161 6.63 6.27 -36.59
C VAL A 161 5.16 6.29 -36.99
N ASP A 162 4.76 5.56 -38.03
CA ASP A 162 3.34 5.45 -38.42
C ASP A 162 2.48 4.95 -37.25
N TRP A 163 2.97 3.96 -36.52
CA TRP A 163 2.27 3.39 -35.38
C TRP A 163 2.15 4.39 -34.23
N ILE A 164 3.24 5.04 -33.83
CA ILE A 164 3.23 6.05 -32.76
C ILE A 164 2.27 7.18 -33.15
N MET A 165 2.42 7.75 -34.34
CA MET A 165 1.59 8.87 -34.83
C MET A 165 0.10 8.54 -34.91
N THR A 166 -0.27 7.26 -35.03
CA THR A 166 -1.67 6.83 -35.12
C THR A 166 -2.25 6.35 -33.79
N ASN A 167 -1.41 5.88 -32.86
CA ASN A 167 -1.83 5.25 -31.62
C ASN A 167 -1.53 6.06 -30.35
N THR A 168 -0.77 7.16 -30.44
CA THR A 168 -0.46 8.03 -29.29
C THR A 168 -0.80 9.49 -29.56
N MET A 169 -1.01 10.31 -28.54
CA MET A 169 -1.16 11.77 -28.67
C MET A 169 -0.21 12.50 -27.71
N TYR A 170 -0.08 13.83 -27.86
CA TYR A 170 0.62 14.63 -26.85
C TYR A 170 -0.26 14.77 -25.62
N VAL A 171 0.25 14.40 -24.46
CA VAL A 171 -0.43 14.53 -23.16
C VAL A 171 0.56 15.17 -22.20
N SER A 172 0.24 16.37 -21.73
CA SER A 172 1.07 17.02 -20.69
C SER A 172 0.99 16.26 -19.38
N ASP A 173 2.09 16.30 -18.65
CA ASP A 173 2.19 15.67 -17.34
C ASP A 173 1.15 16.15 -16.33
N PRO A 174 0.76 15.26 -15.40
CA PRO A 174 -0.04 15.66 -14.27
C PRO A 174 0.80 16.50 -13.31
N TYR A 175 0.20 17.56 -12.78
CA TYR A 175 0.81 18.32 -11.69
C TYR A 175 0.75 17.51 -10.40
N ILE A 176 1.89 16.99 -9.94
CA ILE A 176 1.96 16.09 -8.79
C ILE A 176 2.67 16.73 -7.59
N PRO A 177 2.21 16.45 -6.35
CA PRO A 177 2.92 16.85 -5.15
C PRO A 177 4.13 15.94 -4.90
N VAL A 178 5.30 16.55 -4.68
CA VAL A 178 6.57 15.88 -4.40
C VAL A 178 7.13 16.41 -3.09
N MET A 179 7.57 15.52 -2.20
CA MET A 179 8.27 15.90 -0.97
C MET A 179 9.77 15.94 -1.25
N ILE A 180 10.39 17.11 -1.10
CA ILE A 180 11.84 17.30 -1.27
C ILE A 180 12.38 18.00 -0.03
N GLU A 181 13.35 17.39 0.66
CA GLU A 181 13.98 17.94 1.88
C GLU A 181 12.96 18.47 2.93
N ASP A 182 11.89 17.71 3.17
CA ASP A 182 10.76 18.07 4.06
C ASP A 182 9.84 19.22 3.58
N GLU A 183 10.00 19.71 2.35
CA GLU A 183 9.11 20.68 1.70
C GLU A 183 8.20 20.02 0.65
N LEU A 184 6.93 20.42 0.63
CA LEU A 184 5.96 19.97 -0.37
C LEU A 184 6.04 20.90 -1.60
N LEU A 185 6.65 20.41 -2.67
CA LEU A 185 6.72 21.07 -3.96
C LEU A 185 5.71 20.46 -4.92
N TRP A 186 5.38 21.20 -5.98
CA TRP A 186 4.51 20.71 -7.04
C TRP A 186 5.28 20.76 -8.35
N GLU A 187 5.36 19.62 -9.01
CA GLU A 187 6.17 19.41 -10.20
C GLU A 187 5.26 19.03 -11.36
N ASP A 188 5.54 19.60 -12.53
CA ASP A 188 4.81 19.42 -13.79
C ASP A 188 5.66 18.72 -14.86
N ASN A 189 6.75 18.06 -14.45
CA ASN A 189 7.64 17.31 -15.33
C ASN A 189 8.05 15.97 -14.65
N TYR A 190 7.46 14.89 -15.13
CA TYR A 190 7.41 13.58 -14.51
C TYR A 190 7.51 12.49 -15.58
N ILE A 191 8.61 11.73 -15.57
CA ILE A 191 8.84 10.67 -16.54
C ILE A 191 7.84 9.52 -16.33
N ILE A 192 7.03 9.24 -17.34
CA ILE A 192 6.12 8.10 -17.42
C ILE A 192 6.79 6.98 -18.24
N LEU A 193 6.73 5.73 -17.75
CA LEU A 193 7.37 4.60 -18.44
C LEU A 193 6.59 4.20 -19.70
N PRO A 194 7.23 3.54 -20.69
CA PRO A 194 6.60 3.19 -21.97
C PRO A 194 5.24 2.49 -21.84
N ASN A 195 5.11 1.51 -20.95
CA ASN A 195 3.85 0.79 -20.72
C ASN A 195 2.75 1.72 -20.17
N GLU A 196 3.09 2.62 -19.25
CA GLU A 196 2.18 3.59 -18.66
C GLU A 196 1.75 4.65 -19.69
N THR A 197 2.69 5.16 -20.50
CA THR A 197 2.41 6.09 -21.62
C THR A 197 1.43 5.46 -22.63
N LEU A 198 1.61 4.17 -22.91
CA LEU A 198 0.74 3.42 -23.82
C LEU A 198 -0.66 3.20 -23.23
N GLU A 199 -0.78 2.94 -21.93
CA GLU A 199 -2.07 2.83 -21.25
C GLU A 199 -2.84 4.17 -21.24
N LEU A 200 -2.13 5.29 -21.13
CA LEU A 200 -2.70 6.65 -21.22
C LEU A 200 -3.08 7.04 -22.66
N GLY A 201 -2.52 6.35 -23.66
CA GLY A 201 -2.70 6.67 -25.07
C GLY A 201 -1.85 7.86 -25.54
N GLY A 202 -0.80 8.21 -24.81
CA GLY A 202 0.04 9.37 -25.08
C GLY A 202 0.81 9.86 -23.85
N GLY A 203 1.71 10.80 -24.10
CA GLY A 203 2.59 11.46 -23.12
C GLY A 203 3.21 12.69 -23.77
N ASP A 204 4.11 13.36 -23.10
CA ASP A 204 4.84 14.49 -23.66
C ASP A 204 6.18 14.05 -24.28
N CYS A 205 7.23 14.89 -24.23
CA CYS A 205 8.41 14.69 -25.08
C CYS A 205 9.25 13.50 -24.64
N GLU A 206 9.53 13.38 -23.34
CA GLU A 206 10.27 12.29 -22.73
C GLU A 206 9.50 10.98 -22.85
N ASP A 207 8.21 10.99 -22.54
CA ASP A 207 7.36 9.80 -22.55
C ASP A 207 7.29 9.17 -23.94
N LEU A 208 7.00 10.00 -24.95
CA LEU A 208 6.92 9.55 -26.33
C LEU A 208 8.30 9.14 -26.87
N ALA A 209 9.37 9.80 -26.43
CA ALA A 209 10.73 9.39 -26.76
C ALA A 209 11.07 8.03 -26.11
N LEU A 210 10.64 7.76 -24.88
CA LEU A 210 10.84 6.48 -24.20
C LEU A 210 10.06 5.33 -24.87
N VAL A 211 8.83 5.58 -25.34
CA VAL A 211 8.07 4.61 -26.15
C VAL A 211 8.82 4.30 -27.45
N ALA A 212 9.28 5.33 -28.16
CA ALA A 212 10.06 5.15 -29.38
C ALA A 212 11.38 4.41 -29.11
N TYR A 213 12.07 4.76 -28.02
CA TYR A 213 13.31 4.12 -27.58
C TYR A 213 13.11 2.63 -27.34
N ALA A 214 12.12 2.23 -26.54
CA ALA A 214 11.83 0.82 -26.26
C ALA A 214 11.48 0.03 -27.54
N LEU A 215 10.65 0.62 -28.42
CA LEU A 215 10.31 0.00 -29.71
C LEU A 215 11.55 -0.20 -30.59
N PHE A 216 12.39 0.83 -30.69
CA PHE A 216 13.59 0.76 -31.51
C PHE A 216 14.64 -0.18 -30.93
N GLN A 217 14.78 -0.29 -29.61
CA GLN A 217 15.66 -1.26 -28.97
C GLN A 217 15.28 -2.69 -29.36
N GLY A 218 13.99 -3.04 -29.29
CA GLY A 218 13.52 -4.36 -29.69
C GLY A 218 13.69 -4.67 -31.18
N ILE A 219 13.77 -3.64 -32.04
CA ILE A 219 13.90 -3.79 -33.50
C ILE A 219 15.36 -3.79 -33.98
N PHE A 220 16.20 -2.91 -33.42
CA PHE A 220 17.58 -2.67 -33.88
C PHE A 220 18.64 -3.25 -32.96
N GLY A 221 18.31 -3.54 -31.70
CA GLY A 221 19.24 -3.88 -30.63
C GLY A 221 19.53 -2.70 -29.71
N GLU A 222 19.79 -2.98 -28.44
CA GLU A 222 20.01 -1.98 -27.39
C GLU A 222 21.26 -1.12 -27.64
N ASP A 223 22.29 -1.68 -28.27
CA ASP A 223 23.60 -1.05 -28.55
C ASP A 223 23.56 0.04 -29.65
N ARG A 224 22.36 0.31 -30.20
CA ARG A 224 22.19 1.19 -31.37
C ARG A 224 21.20 2.32 -31.16
N ILE A 225 20.61 2.40 -29.98
CA ILE A 225 19.53 3.32 -29.69
C ILE A 225 19.92 4.15 -28.47
N TRP A 226 19.76 5.45 -28.59
CA TRP A 226 19.99 6.41 -27.52
C TRP A 226 18.82 7.37 -27.44
N ILE A 227 18.42 7.76 -26.23
CA ILE A 227 17.76 9.05 -26.05
C ILE A 227 18.79 10.14 -26.38
N ILE A 228 18.34 11.16 -27.11
CA ILE A 228 19.09 12.36 -27.40
C ILE A 228 18.25 13.56 -26.98
N ALA A 229 18.86 14.54 -26.33
CA ALA A 229 18.12 15.69 -25.82
C ALA A 229 18.91 17.00 -26.00
N TRP A 230 18.17 18.07 -26.31
CA TRP A 230 18.66 19.46 -26.29
C TRP A 230 17.98 20.21 -25.15
N ARG A 231 18.63 21.27 -24.64
CA ARG A 231 18.12 22.08 -23.53
C ARG A 231 18.48 23.55 -23.72
N SER A 232 17.50 24.41 -23.44
CA SER A 232 17.64 25.86 -23.34
C SER A 232 17.51 26.31 -21.88
N GLU A 233 17.53 27.63 -21.63
CA GLU A 233 17.36 28.20 -20.28
C GLU A 233 16.02 27.79 -19.61
N SER A 234 15.01 27.43 -20.39
CA SER A 234 13.64 27.22 -19.88
C SER A 234 12.94 25.95 -20.35
N VAL A 235 13.49 25.25 -21.35
CA VAL A 235 12.86 24.06 -21.94
C VAL A 235 13.92 23.03 -22.25
N SER A 236 13.61 21.75 -22.05
CA SER A 236 14.35 20.63 -22.61
C SER A 236 13.41 19.83 -23.50
N HIS A 237 13.97 19.14 -24.50
CA HIS A 237 13.18 18.29 -25.38
C HIS A 237 13.95 17.03 -25.74
N TRP A 238 13.23 15.90 -25.76
CA TRP A 238 13.79 14.57 -25.97
C TRP A 238 13.40 14.00 -27.33
N GLY A 239 14.32 13.23 -27.90
CA GLY A 239 14.10 12.41 -29.08
C GLY A 239 14.93 11.13 -28.99
N VAL A 240 14.90 10.35 -30.06
CA VAL A 240 15.65 9.09 -30.18
C VAL A 240 16.66 9.18 -31.31
N LEU A 241 17.93 9.00 -30.98
CA LEU A 241 19.02 8.81 -31.93
C LEU A 241 19.21 7.31 -32.17
N LEU A 242 19.20 6.90 -33.43
CA LEU A 242 19.34 5.50 -33.80
C LEU A 242 20.44 5.30 -34.86
N LYS A 243 21.21 4.22 -34.70
CA LYS A 243 22.28 3.81 -35.63
C LYS A 243 21.82 2.69 -36.54
N GLY A 244 21.58 3.01 -37.80
CA GLY A 244 21.27 2.04 -38.85
C GLY A 244 22.52 1.39 -39.43
N GLN A 245 22.33 0.56 -40.46
CA GLN A 245 23.43 -0.09 -41.17
C GLN A 245 24.35 0.89 -41.90
N ASN A 246 23.80 2.01 -42.39
CA ASN A 246 24.50 2.96 -43.26
C ASN A 246 24.34 4.42 -42.80
N GLY A 247 24.30 4.66 -41.50
CA GLY A 247 24.25 6.03 -40.95
C GLY A 247 23.35 6.15 -39.74
N TRP A 248 22.98 7.39 -39.43
CA TRP A 248 22.22 7.77 -38.26
C TRP A 248 20.87 8.35 -38.65
N CYS A 249 19.89 8.22 -37.76
CA CYS A 249 18.57 8.80 -37.91
C CYS A 249 18.13 9.32 -36.53
N ILE A 250 17.44 10.45 -36.51
CA ILE A 250 16.74 10.95 -35.32
C ILE A 250 15.25 10.80 -35.59
N VAL A 251 14.56 10.25 -34.59
CA VAL A 251 13.10 10.17 -34.52
C VAL A 251 12.67 10.91 -33.26
N ASP A 252 11.84 11.91 -33.44
CA ASP A 252 11.32 12.76 -32.37
C ASP A 252 9.79 12.78 -32.52
N PRO A 253 9.09 11.89 -31.78
CA PRO A 253 7.66 11.74 -31.95
C PRO A 253 6.86 12.96 -31.50
N ALA A 254 7.23 13.57 -30.36
CA ALA A 254 6.53 14.75 -29.83
C ALA A 254 6.71 15.98 -30.75
N GLY A 255 7.90 16.12 -31.36
CA GLY A 255 8.19 17.12 -32.36
C GLY A 255 7.70 16.82 -33.76
N GLU A 256 7.15 15.63 -34.00
CA GLU A 256 6.72 15.14 -35.31
C GLU A 256 7.85 15.15 -36.35
N TYR A 257 9.08 14.93 -35.89
CA TYR A 257 10.29 15.00 -36.69
C TYR A 257 10.90 13.62 -36.90
N VAL A 258 11.35 13.38 -38.13
CA VAL A 258 12.18 12.24 -38.52
C VAL A 258 13.20 12.73 -39.54
N THR A 259 14.46 12.30 -39.43
CA THR A 259 15.51 12.66 -40.40
C THR A 259 15.04 12.47 -41.86
N GLY A 260 15.19 13.54 -42.66
CA GLY A 260 14.79 13.57 -44.08
C GLY A 260 13.33 13.95 -44.34
N ILE A 261 12.50 14.04 -43.29
CA ILE A 261 11.11 14.49 -43.36
C ILE A 261 11.04 15.98 -43.03
N LYS A 262 10.41 16.76 -43.91
CA LYS A 262 10.22 18.21 -43.74
C LYS A 262 8.94 18.57 -43.01
N GLU A 263 7.94 17.70 -43.10
CA GLU A 263 6.60 17.90 -42.55
C GLU A 263 5.94 16.51 -42.42
N LEU A 264 5.49 16.19 -41.23
CA LEU A 264 4.67 15.03 -40.92
C LEU A 264 3.32 15.55 -40.44
N SER A 265 2.22 15.13 -41.06
CA SER A 265 0.91 15.64 -40.70
C SER A 265 -0.19 14.62 -40.90
N LEU A 266 -1.27 14.75 -40.13
CA LEU A 266 -2.52 14.09 -40.44
C LEU A 266 -3.30 14.97 -41.42
N THR A 267 -3.46 14.49 -42.65
CA THR A 267 -4.19 15.20 -43.70
C THR A 267 -5.64 14.76 -43.74
N LEU A 268 -6.56 15.69 -43.48
CA LEU A 268 -8.01 15.48 -43.51
C LEU A 268 -8.63 16.04 -44.78
N ARG A 269 -9.58 15.30 -45.35
CA ARG A 269 -10.42 15.75 -46.47
C ARG A 269 -11.81 16.05 -45.96
N VAL A 270 -12.16 17.33 -45.89
CA VAL A 270 -13.47 17.78 -45.41
C VAL A 270 -14.25 18.47 -46.51
N ARG A 271 -15.57 18.31 -46.51
CA ARG A 271 -16.46 18.93 -47.49
C ARG A 271 -17.45 19.85 -46.77
N ASN A 272 -17.55 21.10 -47.20
CA ASN A 272 -18.51 22.03 -46.63
C ASN A 272 -19.94 21.76 -47.14
N ILE A 273 -20.92 22.47 -46.56
CA ILE A 273 -22.35 22.36 -46.92
C ILE A 273 -22.67 22.71 -48.39
N ARG A 274 -21.74 23.36 -49.10
CA ARG A 274 -21.87 23.71 -50.53
C ARG A 274 -21.18 22.71 -51.45
N GLY A 275 -20.64 21.61 -50.91
CA GLY A 275 -19.92 20.59 -51.66
C GLY A 275 -18.46 20.92 -51.98
N LYS A 276 -17.93 22.06 -51.50
CA LYS A 276 -16.51 22.41 -51.71
C LYS A 276 -15.63 21.60 -50.76
N GLU A 277 -14.60 20.98 -51.31
CA GLU A 277 -13.60 20.22 -50.56
C GLU A 277 -12.47 21.11 -50.04
N TYR A 278 -11.97 20.77 -48.86
CA TYR A 278 -10.84 21.38 -48.20
C TYR A 278 -9.90 20.26 -47.75
N ILE A 279 -8.61 20.53 -47.88
CA ILE A 279 -7.55 19.68 -47.35
C ILE A 279 -6.99 20.43 -46.15
N ILE A 280 -7.11 19.82 -44.97
CA ILE A 280 -6.61 20.38 -43.71
C ILE A 280 -5.46 19.49 -43.27
N ARG A 281 -4.36 20.10 -42.84
CA ARG A 281 -3.23 19.41 -42.23
C ARG A 281 -3.17 19.83 -40.77
N ILE A 282 -3.13 18.86 -39.89
CA ILE A 282 -2.97 19.06 -38.45
C ILE A 282 -1.93 18.09 -37.93
N SER A 283 -1.39 18.40 -36.76
CA SER A 283 -0.52 17.51 -36.00
C SER A 283 -1.28 16.21 -35.68
N PRO A 284 -0.70 15.03 -35.96
CA PRO A 284 -1.21 13.77 -35.41
C PRO A 284 -1.23 13.76 -33.88
N MET A 285 -0.30 14.47 -33.23
CA MET A 285 -0.20 14.52 -31.77
C MET A 285 -1.31 15.35 -31.09
N ASP A 286 -1.98 16.24 -31.82
CA ASP A 286 -3.13 17.02 -31.32
C ASP A 286 -4.46 16.24 -31.22
N ILE A 287 -4.48 14.95 -31.61
CA ILE A 287 -5.71 14.19 -31.77
C ILE A 287 -5.65 12.87 -31.01
N GLU A 288 -6.71 12.60 -30.25
CA GLU A 288 -6.91 11.36 -29.53
C GLU A 288 -6.85 10.12 -30.46
N PRO A 289 -6.14 9.04 -30.04
CA PRO A 289 -5.90 7.85 -30.88
C PRO A 289 -7.17 7.19 -31.44
N GLY A 290 -8.23 7.08 -30.65
CA GLY A 290 -9.52 6.52 -31.07
C GLY A 290 -10.15 7.32 -32.22
N LEU A 291 -10.14 8.66 -32.12
CA LEU A 291 -10.61 9.53 -33.19
C LEU A 291 -9.73 9.42 -34.45
N LYS A 292 -8.40 9.38 -34.32
CA LYS A 292 -7.49 9.16 -35.47
C LYS A 292 -7.79 7.85 -36.18
N SER A 293 -7.90 6.77 -35.41
CA SER A 293 -8.22 5.43 -35.91
C SER A 293 -9.56 5.42 -36.67
N TRP A 294 -10.57 6.11 -36.13
CA TRP A 294 -11.85 6.26 -36.80
C TRP A 294 -11.74 7.06 -38.11
N LEU A 295 -11.04 8.20 -38.10
CA LEU A 295 -10.88 9.05 -39.29
C LEU A 295 -10.14 8.32 -40.43
N ILE A 296 -9.07 7.60 -40.10
CA ILE A 296 -8.26 6.87 -41.08
C ILE A 296 -9.03 5.68 -41.64
N SER A 297 -9.67 4.87 -40.79
CA SER A 297 -10.44 3.70 -41.23
C SER A 297 -11.64 4.04 -42.13
N ARG A 298 -12.17 5.25 -42.02
CA ARG A 298 -13.25 5.77 -42.89
C ARG A 298 -12.73 6.49 -44.13
N GLY A 299 -11.42 6.63 -44.29
CA GLY A 299 -10.79 7.32 -45.41
C GLY A 299 -10.92 8.85 -45.36
N PHE A 300 -11.26 9.42 -44.19
CA PHE A 300 -11.33 10.87 -43.99
C PHE A 300 -9.97 11.50 -43.71
N ALA A 301 -9.05 10.72 -43.13
CA ALA A 301 -7.70 11.16 -42.82
C ALA A 301 -6.64 10.18 -43.35
N ARG A 302 -5.43 10.68 -43.54
CA ARG A 302 -4.23 9.87 -43.81
C ARG A 302 -3.01 10.56 -43.24
N LEU A 303 -2.04 9.77 -42.77
CA LEU A 303 -0.73 10.29 -42.40
C LEU A 303 0.05 10.62 -43.69
N GLU A 304 0.58 11.84 -43.77
CA GLU A 304 1.28 12.35 -44.95
C GLU A 304 2.68 12.84 -44.56
N TYR A 305 3.67 12.32 -45.28
CA TYR A 305 5.08 12.64 -45.11
C TYR A 305 5.54 13.50 -46.28
N ARG A 306 6.13 14.67 -46.00
CA ARG A 306 6.77 15.51 -47.00
C ARG A 306 8.28 15.32 -46.97
N GLY A 307 8.76 14.39 -47.77
CA GLY A 307 10.17 13.99 -47.80
C GLY A 307 10.27 12.48 -47.84
N HIS A 308 11.43 11.96 -47.48
CA HIS A 308 11.62 10.53 -47.27
C HIS A 308 12.53 10.33 -46.07
N ILE A 309 12.29 9.25 -45.32
CA ILE A 309 13.12 8.92 -44.16
C ILE A 309 14.51 8.57 -44.66
N GLU A 310 15.50 9.26 -44.13
CA GLU A 310 16.91 9.16 -44.52
C GLU A 310 17.76 8.74 -43.32
N PHE A 311 18.89 8.11 -43.64
CA PHE A 311 19.98 7.85 -42.71
C PHE A 311 21.19 8.63 -43.22
N GLY A 312 21.69 9.55 -42.41
CA GLY A 312 22.76 10.47 -42.78
C GLY A 312 24.02 10.28 -41.96
N ASP A 313 25.01 11.14 -42.17
CA ASP A 313 26.12 11.30 -41.24
C ASP A 313 25.62 11.92 -39.93
N LEU A 314 26.27 11.57 -38.82
CA LEU A 314 25.81 11.96 -37.47
C LEU A 314 25.67 13.48 -37.32
N GLU A 315 26.66 14.22 -37.80
CA GLU A 315 26.73 15.67 -37.68
C GLU A 315 25.60 16.35 -38.50
N GLY A 316 25.38 15.91 -39.73
CA GLY A 316 24.29 16.40 -40.58
C GLY A 316 22.91 16.11 -39.99
N VAL A 317 22.72 14.92 -39.42
CA VAL A 317 21.46 14.50 -38.79
C VAL A 317 21.13 15.34 -37.55
N VAL A 318 22.12 15.55 -36.69
CA VAL A 318 22.00 16.32 -35.44
C VAL A 318 21.78 17.80 -35.73
N ASN A 319 22.58 18.39 -36.63
CA ASN A 319 22.41 19.79 -37.02
C ASN A 319 21.05 20.06 -37.68
N ALA A 320 20.52 19.10 -38.44
CA ALA A 320 19.18 19.22 -39.02
C ALA A 320 18.07 19.23 -37.95
N TRP A 321 18.21 18.40 -36.91
CA TRP A 321 17.25 18.34 -35.79
C TRP A 321 17.32 19.58 -34.90
N LEU A 322 18.52 20.03 -34.51
CA LEU A 322 18.70 21.28 -33.78
C LEU A 322 18.13 22.48 -34.54
N LYS A 323 18.36 22.55 -35.85
CA LYS A 323 17.78 23.59 -36.70
C LYS A 323 16.27 23.53 -36.78
N TYR A 324 15.67 22.33 -36.72
CA TYR A 324 14.21 22.17 -36.69
C TYR A 324 13.61 22.82 -35.44
N TRP A 325 14.28 22.65 -34.31
CA TRP A 325 13.89 23.24 -33.02
C TRP A 325 14.35 24.69 -32.82
N ASN A 326 15.21 25.22 -33.70
CA ASN A 326 15.89 26.51 -33.53
C ASN A 326 16.73 26.56 -32.25
N GLU A 327 17.46 25.48 -32.00
CA GLU A 327 18.29 25.26 -30.83
C GLU A 327 19.76 25.08 -31.22
N GLU A 328 20.67 25.27 -30.27
CA GLU A 328 22.09 25.40 -30.58
C GLU A 328 22.89 24.12 -30.33
N TRP A 329 22.49 23.28 -29.36
CA TRP A 329 23.34 22.18 -28.94
C TRP A 329 22.65 21.00 -28.24
N ILE A 330 23.32 19.85 -28.25
CA ILE A 330 22.90 18.60 -27.58
C ILE A 330 23.49 18.57 -26.18
N TYR A 331 22.65 18.46 -25.15
CA TYR A 331 23.12 18.44 -23.76
C TYR A 331 23.22 17.05 -23.16
N MET A 332 22.50 16.06 -23.70
CA MET A 332 22.47 14.72 -23.14
C MET A 332 22.25 13.66 -24.20
N ILE A 333 22.93 12.53 -24.00
CA ILE A 333 22.49 11.24 -24.51
C ILE A 333 22.37 10.23 -23.37
N ALA A 334 21.48 9.26 -23.55
CA ALA A 334 21.31 8.18 -22.59
C ALA A 334 20.92 6.87 -23.28
N ASN A 335 21.41 5.75 -22.75
CA ASN A 335 20.91 4.41 -23.06
C ASN A 335 20.90 3.55 -21.79
N SER A 336 20.72 2.23 -21.91
CA SER A 336 20.70 1.30 -20.78
C SER A 336 22.06 1.15 -20.06
N GLU A 337 23.18 1.57 -20.68
CA GLU A 337 24.53 1.41 -20.15
C GLU A 337 25.09 2.73 -19.59
N GLU A 338 24.86 3.85 -20.28
CA GLU A 338 25.47 5.13 -19.94
C GLU A 338 24.57 6.33 -20.20
N ILE A 339 24.84 7.38 -19.40
CA ILE A 339 24.28 8.71 -19.54
C ILE A 339 25.46 9.66 -19.57
N VAL A 340 25.49 10.52 -20.57
CA VAL A 340 26.58 11.47 -20.77
C VAL A 340 25.98 12.84 -21.05
N PHE A 341 26.45 13.82 -20.29
CA PHE A 341 26.13 15.22 -20.46
C PHE A 341 27.26 15.94 -21.17
N PHE A 342 26.91 16.93 -21.97
CA PHE A 342 27.85 17.71 -22.75
C PHE A 342 27.70 19.20 -22.40
N ASP A 343 28.64 20.02 -22.86
CA ASP A 343 28.53 21.49 -22.87
C ASP A 343 28.51 22.07 -24.31
N SER A 344 28.61 21.21 -25.33
CA SER A 344 28.58 21.61 -26.75
C SER A 344 28.24 20.44 -27.69
N THR A 345 27.77 20.77 -28.90
CA THR A 345 27.55 19.77 -29.96
C THR A 345 28.86 19.13 -30.41
N GLU A 346 29.98 19.87 -30.43
CA GLU A 346 31.29 19.32 -30.79
C GLU A 346 31.73 18.22 -29.80
N GLU A 347 31.56 18.43 -28.50
CA GLU A 347 31.89 17.44 -27.47
C GLU A 347 31.05 16.17 -27.64
N PHE A 348 29.74 16.33 -27.85
CA PHE A 348 28.84 15.22 -28.18
C PHE A 348 29.30 14.45 -29.43
N LEU A 349 29.67 15.15 -30.51
CA LEU A 349 30.12 14.51 -31.75
C LEU A 349 31.43 13.77 -31.57
N ASP A 350 32.36 14.31 -30.78
CA ASP A 350 33.64 13.65 -30.48
C ASP A 350 33.43 12.40 -29.62
N PHE A 351 32.53 12.45 -28.63
CA PHE A 351 32.13 11.29 -27.84
C PHE A 351 31.57 10.16 -28.73
N MET A 352 30.61 10.47 -29.60
CA MET A 352 29.99 9.46 -30.47
C MET A 352 30.91 8.89 -31.55
N ARG A 353 32.06 9.54 -31.80
CA ARG A 353 33.10 9.09 -32.74
C ARG A 353 34.20 8.26 -32.06
N SER A 354 34.35 8.38 -30.74
CA SER A 354 35.28 7.57 -29.95
C SER A 354 34.82 6.13 -29.81
#